data_AF-A0AA35RL87-F1
#
_entry.id   AF-A0AA35RL87-F1
#
_cell.length_a   1.000
_cell.length_b   1.000
_cell.length_c   1.000
_cell.angle_alpha   90.00
_cell.angle_beta   90.00
_cell.angle_gamma   90.00
#
_symmetry.space_group_name_H-M   'P 1'
#
loop_
_entity.id
_entity.type
_entity.pdbx_description
1 polymer ?
#
loop_
_entity_poly.entity_id
_entity_poly.type
_entity_poly.pdbx_seq_one_letter_code
_entity_poly.pdbx_strand_id
1 'polypeptide(L)'
;MQKDQDISECYQLQNITAHGLQFIYEGVDMNLLLSPHWTRPGDYFKYLSSISPSLRFRFSASAAKWQVQFFKQQSSQSKDLCCDLIKRAKAWRDHTWPRGSGGTGRPSSYLVSLLVAKAFENSQKKMGLFSTMYPDTLALKTTEELKYMLLNHKTIDVYWEHYYSLSQYQSMVPSSVPRVIDPANPSNNLYDTGIGYYCANEKSSDFEQGDGDWTAFKKKIHTADLTKPIEHWL
;
A
#
# COMPACT_ATOMS: atom_id res chain seq x y z
N MET A 1 -34.11 -15.95 16.49
CA MET A 1 -33.69 -16.85 15.40
C MET A 1 -33.33 -15.97 14.22
N GLN A 2 -32.04 -15.69 14.05
CA GLN A 2 -31.53 -14.92 12.92
C GLN A 2 -31.60 -15.87 11.72
N LYS A 3 -32.32 -15.49 10.66
CA LYS A 3 -32.35 -16.28 9.43
C LYS A 3 -30.92 -16.37 8.92
N ASP A 4 -30.39 -17.58 8.80
CA ASP A 4 -29.19 -17.85 8.02
C ASP A 4 -29.49 -17.34 6.61
N GLN A 5 -28.93 -16.17 6.30
CA GLN A 5 -29.00 -15.58 4.98
C GLN A 5 -28.18 -16.48 4.08
N ASP A 6 -28.81 -17.06 3.07
CA ASP A 6 -28.17 -18.05 2.21
C ASP A 6 -27.00 -17.38 1.48
N ILE A 7 -25.77 -17.75 1.88
CA ILE A 7 -24.52 -17.12 1.41
C ILE A 7 -24.41 -17.22 -0.12
N SER A 8 -25.13 -18.17 -0.75
CA SER A 8 -25.14 -18.36 -2.19
C SER A 8 -25.69 -17.19 -2.99
N GLU A 9 -26.61 -16.39 -2.43
CA GLU A 9 -27.23 -15.28 -3.18
C GLU A 9 -26.30 -14.07 -3.34
N CYS A 10 -25.33 -13.91 -2.44
CA CYS A 10 -24.39 -12.79 -2.41
C CYS A 10 -23.00 -13.15 -2.95
N TYR A 11 -22.79 -14.39 -3.37
CA TYR A 11 -21.51 -14.94 -3.80
C TYR A 11 -21.51 -15.29 -5.28
N GLN A 12 -20.56 -14.74 -6.04
CA GLN A 12 -20.38 -15.10 -7.45
C GLN A 12 -18.90 -15.43 -7.71
N LEU A 13 -18.59 -16.72 -7.84
CA LEU A 13 -17.25 -17.17 -8.24
C LEU A 13 -16.90 -16.59 -9.62
N GLN A 14 -15.76 -15.91 -9.72
CA GLN A 14 -15.27 -15.31 -10.95
C GLN A 14 -14.19 -16.17 -11.60
N ASN A 15 -13.18 -16.59 -10.83
CA ASN A 15 -12.04 -17.33 -11.36
C ASN A 15 -11.28 -18.08 -10.25
N ILE A 16 -10.54 -19.12 -10.63
CA ILE A 16 -9.55 -19.80 -9.79
C ILE A 16 -8.19 -19.61 -10.49
N THR A 17 -7.23 -19.01 -9.79
CA THR A 17 -5.87 -18.82 -10.31
C THR A 17 -4.90 -19.80 -9.64
N ALA A 18 -3.66 -19.84 -10.12
CA ALA A 18 -2.59 -20.60 -9.45
C ALA A 18 -2.30 -20.12 -8.02
N HIS A 19 -2.81 -18.94 -7.61
CA HIS A 19 -2.45 -18.28 -6.36
C HIS A 19 -3.65 -17.91 -5.47
N GLY A 20 -4.88 -18.09 -5.94
CA GLY A 20 -6.06 -17.73 -5.15
C GLY A 20 -7.40 -17.92 -5.85
N LEU A 21 -8.45 -17.56 -5.11
CA LEU A 21 -9.84 -17.61 -5.54
C LEU A 21 -10.36 -16.18 -5.74
N GLN A 22 -10.93 -15.89 -6.91
CA GLN A 22 -11.55 -14.59 -7.19
C GLN A 22 -13.07 -14.74 -7.19
N PHE A 23 -13.78 -13.92 -6.43
CA PHE A 23 -15.24 -13.96 -6.36
C PHE A 23 -15.79 -12.56 -6.06
N ILE A 24 -17.07 -12.34 -6.35
CA ILE A 24 -17.78 -11.13 -5.93
C ILE A 24 -18.56 -11.48 -4.66
N TYR A 25 -18.43 -10.64 -3.63
CA TYR A 25 -19.23 -10.71 -2.41
C TYR A 25 -19.88 -9.36 -2.15
N GLU A 26 -21.20 -9.30 -2.12
CA GLU A 26 -21.98 -8.06 -1.91
C GLU A 26 -21.56 -6.91 -2.86
N GLY A 27 -21.29 -7.24 -4.13
CA GLY A 27 -20.86 -6.27 -5.15
C GLY A 27 -19.39 -5.83 -5.05
N VAL A 28 -18.60 -6.43 -4.15
CA VAL A 28 -17.17 -6.18 -4.00
C VAL A 28 -16.36 -7.31 -4.65
N ASP A 29 -15.43 -6.97 -5.53
CA ASP A 29 -14.44 -7.91 -6.06
C ASP A 29 -13.48 -8.36 -4.95
N MET A 30 -13.51 -9.66 -4.62
CA MET A 30 -12.68 -10.29 -3.61
C MET A 30 -11.63 -11.20 -4.24
N ASN A 31 -10.40 -11.11 -3.72
CA ASN A 31 -9.31 -12.04 -4.00
C ASN A 31 -8.91 -12.74 -2.70
N LEU A 32 -9.23 -14.03 -2.58
CA LEU A 32 -8.81 -14.86 -1.46
C LEU A 32 -7.46 -15.51 -1.77
N LEU A 33 -6.48 -15.18 -0.94
CA LEU A 33 -5.12 -15.71 -1.01
C LEU A 33 -4.89 -16.64 0.18
N LEU A 34 -4.29 -17.80 -0.09
CA LEU A 34 -3.89 -18.73 0.95
C LEU A 34 -2.46 -18.38 1.41
N SER A 35 -2.27 -18.30 2.72
CA SER A 35 -0.95 -18.08 3.31
C SER A 35 -0.80 -18.80 4.64
N PRO A 36 0.42 -19.21 5.02
CA PRO A 36 0.66 -19.75 6.35
C PRO A 36 0.28 -18.73 7.43
N HIS A 37 -0.41 -19.20 8.47
CA HIS A 37 -0.78 -18.36 9.60
C HIS A 37 0.39 -18.24 10.58
N TRP A 38 0.71 -17.00 10.95
CA TRP A 38 1.73 -16.70 11.95
C TRP A 38 1.11 -15.94 13.10
N THR A 39 1.38 -16.33 14.35
CA THR A 39 0.85 -15.62 15.51
C THR A 39 1.65 -14.34 15.78
N ARG A 40 2.99 -14.42 15.76
CA ARG A 40 3.92 -13.34 16.12
C ARG A 40 4.78 -12.91 14.92
N PRO A 41 5.06 -11.60 14.75
CA PRO A 41 5.92 -11.11 13.66
C PRO A 41 7.31 -11.74 13.67
N GLY A 42 7.92 -11.88 14.86
CA GLY A 42 9.28 -12.42 14.98
C GLY A 42 9.44 -13.84 14.45
N ASP A 43 8.42 -14.70 14.63
CA ASP A 43 8.44 -16.09 14.12
C ASP A 43 8.31 -16.11 12.59
N TYR A 44 7.44 -15.24 12.07
CA TYR A 44 7.32 -15.02 10.63
C TYR A 44 8.64 -14.53 10.00
N PHE A 45 9.33 -13.57 10.63
CA PHE A 45 10.60 -13.05 10.12
C PHE A 45 11.73 -14.07 10.21
N LYS A 46 11.79 -14.87 11.28
CA LYS A 46 12.72 -16.02 11.36
C LYS A 46 12.47 -16.99 10.21
N TYR A 47 11.21 -17.34 9.95
CA TYR A 47 10.88 -18.17 8.79
C TYR A 47 11.34 -17.54 7.49
N LEU A 48 11.01 -16.28 7.22
CA LEU A 48 11.46 -15.57 6.03
C LEU A 48 12.99 -15.54 5.88
N SER A 49 13.74 -15.44 6.97
CA SER A 49 15.21 -15.45 6.94
C SER A 49 15.78 -16.76 6.41
N SER A 50 15.05 -17.88 6.60
CA SER A 50 15.40 -19.20 6.04
C SER A 50 14.99 -19.38 4.58
N ILE A 51 14.14 -18.48 4.06
CA ILE A 51 13.69 -18.49 2.67
C ILE A 51 14.67 -17.69 1.80
N SER A 52 14.90 -18.17 0.58
CA SER A 52 15.69 -17.46 -0.43
C SER A 52 15.17 -16.01 -0.63
N PRO A 53 16.03 -14.98 -0.64
CA PRO A 53 15.63 -13.58 -0.79
C PRO A 53 14.64 -13.33 -1.94
N SER A 54 14.85 -13.97 -3.09
CA SER A 54 14.00 -13.82 -4.27
C SER A 54 12.58 -14.37 -4.12
N LEU A 55 12.30 -15.17 -3.09
CA LEU A 55 10.98 -15.77 -2.84
C LEU A 55 10.22 -15.13 -1.69
N ARG A 56 10.89 -14.29 -0.87
CA ARG A 56 10.30 -13.74 0.37
C ARG A 56 9.08 -12.87 0.12
N PHE A 57 9.03 -12.15 -1.01
CA PHE A 57 7.90 -11.29 -1.35
C PHE A 57 6.57 -12.06 -1.49
N ARG A 58 6.63 -13.34 -1.89
CA ARG A 58 5.45 -14.22 -2.04
C ARG A 58 4.69 -14.44 -0.74
N PHE A 59 5.34 -14.18 0.39
CA PHE A 59 4.74 -14.33 1.71
C PHE A 59 4.09 -13.03 2.23
N SER A 60 4.03 -11.96 1.44
CA SER A 60 3.41 -10.68 1.84
C SER A 60 1.99 -10.85 2.40
N ALA A 61 1.18 -11.74 1.82
CA ALA A 61 -0.16 -12.06 2.34
C ALA A 61 -0.14 -12.58 3.78
N SER A 62 0.91 -13.30 4.19
CA SER A 62 1.09 -13.79 5.57
C SER A 62 1.23 -12.65 6.59
N ALA A 63 1.63 -11.45 6.14
CA ALA A 63 1.78 -10.26 6.95
C ALA A 63 0.52 -9.37 6.99
N ALA A 64 -0.53 -9.69 6.22
CA ALA A 64 -1.68 -8.81 5.99
C ALA A 64 -2.35 -8.31 7.28
N LYS A 65 -2.47 -9.16 8.30
CA LYS A 65 -3.05 -8.77 9.59
C LYS A 65 -2.28 -7.62 10.26
N TRP A 66 -0.94 -7.63 10.17
CA TRP A 66 -0.08 -6.59 10.73
C TRP A 66 -0.02 -5.35 9.85
N GLN A 67 -0.16 -5.49 8.52
CA GLN A 67 -0.34 -4.36 7.60
C GLN A 67 -1.64 -3.61 7.93
N VAL A 68 -2.74 -4.34 8.15
CA VAL A 68 -4.02 -3.77 8.60
C VAL A 68 -3.87 -3.11 9.97
N GLN A 69 -3.22 -3.80 10.90
CA GLN A 69 -2.98 -3.28 12.25
C GLN A 69 -2.10 -2.02 12.24
N PHE A 70 -1.11 -1.94 11.35
CA PHE A 70 -0.26 -0.75 11.19
C PHE A 70 -1.10 0.50 10.91
N PHE A 71 -2.03 0.45 9.96
CA PHE A 71 -2.93 1.58 9.69
C PHE A 71 -3.95 1.80 10.82
N LYS A 72 -4.39 0.75 11.51
CA LYS A 72 -5.34 0.87 12.63
C LYS A 72 -4.71 1.49 13.89
N GLN A 73 -3.43 1.23 14.17
CA GLN A 73 -2.77 1.61 15.42
C GLN A 73 -2.23 3.05 15.47
N GLN A 74 -2.36 3.83 14.39
CA GLN A 74 -1.94 5.24 14.34
C GLN A 74 -2.80 6.20 15.21
N SER A 75 -3.44 5.74 16.28
CA SER A 75 -4.57 6.40 17.01
C SER A 75 -4.28 7.83 17.51
N SER A 76 -4.82 8.84 16.81
CA SER A 76 -4.94 10.25 17.22
C SER A 76 -5.93 10.97 16.28
N GLN A 77 -6.39 12.19 16.57
CA GLN A 77 -7.22 12.98 15.63
C GLN A 77 -6.54 13.19 14.27
N SER A 78 -5.21 13.24 14.26
CA SER A 78 -4.39 13.27 13.03
C SER A 78 -4.52 11.99 12.19
N LYS A 79 -4.98 10.87 12.78
CA LYS A 79 -5.22 9.61 12.07
C LYS A 79 -6.38 9.70 11.11
N ASP A 80 -7.50 10.28 11.52
CA ASP A 80 -8.71 10.32 10.69
C ASP A 80 -8.42 11.11 9.41
N LEU A 81 -7.69 12.22 9.54
CA LEU A 81 -7.18 12.96 8.40
C LEU A 81 -6.21 12.11 7.57
N CYS A 82 -5.19 11.46 8.15
CA CYS A 82 -4.27 10.62 7.39
C CYS A 82 -4.99 9.52 6.59
N CYS A 83 -5.93 8.82 7.22
CA CYS A 83 -6.77 7.81 6.57
C CYS A 83 -7.61 8.41 5.44
N ASP A 84 -8.15 9.61 5.63
CA ASP A 84 -8.90 10.31 4.59
C ASP A 84 -8.01 10.73 3.41
N LEU A 85 -6.81 11.26 3.68
CA LEU A 85 -5.82 11.57 2.64
C LEU A 85 -5.40 10.31 1.87
N ILE A 86 -5.24 9.16 2.54
CA ILE A 86 -4.98 7.87 1.87
C ILE A 86 -6.16 7.51 0.94
N LYS A 87 -7.41 7.68 1.38
CA LYS A 87 -8.58 7.41 0.52
C LYS A 87 -8.59 8.33 -0.70
N ARG A 88 -8.36 9.63 -0.51
CA ARG A 88 -8.25 10.62 -1.62
C ARG A 88 -7.13 10.25 -2.59
N ALA A 89 -5.97 9.83 -2.10
CA ALA A 89 -4.86 9.38 -2.94
C ALA A 89 -5.18 8.11 -3.73
N LYS A 90 -5.90 7.16 -3.11
CA LYS A 90 -6.38 5.96 -3.82
C LYS A 90 -7.39 6.30 -4.90
N ALA A 91 -8.31 7.24 -4.63
CA ALA A 91 -9.27 7.72 -5.61
C ALA A 91 -8.57 8.43 -6.79
N TRP A 92 -7.64 9.34 -6.49
CA TRP A 92 -6.76 9.97 -7.50
C TRP A 92 -6.04 8.92 -8.36
N ARG A 93 -5.47 7.88 -7.74
CA ARG A 93 -4.81 6.78 -8.47
C ARG A 93 -5.82 6.07 -9.40
N ASP A 94 -7.00 5.71 -8.91
CA ASP A 94 -7.98 4.98 -9.71
C ASP A 94 -8.54 5.81 -10.87
N HIS A 95 -8.70 7.11 -10.66
CA HIS A 95 -9.03 8.06 -11.72
C HIS A 95 -7.91 8.17 -12.78
N THR A 96 -6.67 8.24 -12.31
CA THR A 96 -5.48 8.47 -13.15
C THR A 96 -5.07 7.22 -13.94
N TRP A 97 -5.35 6.03 -13.39
CA TRP A 97 -5.19 4.73 -14.02
C TRP A 97 -6.51 3.96 -13.94
N PRO A 98 -7.49 4.24 -14.81
CA PRO A 98 -8.75 3.49 -14.83
C PRO A 98 -8.51 2.00 -15.07
N ARG A 99 -9.35 1.16 -14.47
CA ARG A 99 -9.31 -0.29 -14.73
C ARG A 99 -9.63 -0.55 -16.21
N GLY A 100 -8.92 -1.46 -16.86
CA GLY A 100 -9.14 -1.85 -18.26
C GLY A 100 -8.33 -1.06 -19.30
N SER A 101 -7.83 0.14 -18.99
CA SER A 101 -7.07 0.98 -19.94
C SER A 101 -5.59 0.62 -20.10
N GLY A 102 -5.13 -0.47 -19.46
CA GLY A 102 -3.71 -0.78 -19.29
C GLY A 102 -3.10 -0.08 -18.08
N GLY A 103 -2.01 -0.65 -17.58
CA GLY A 103 -1.50 -0.42 -16.22
C GLY A 103 -0.08 0.04 -16.09
N THR A 104 0.62 0.32 -17.20
CA THR A 104 2.06 0.64 -17.16
C THR A 104 2.35 1.77 -16.17
N GLY A 105 3.17 1.44 -15.16
CA GLY A 105 3.57 2.36 -14.10
C GLY A 105 2.43 2.77 -13.15
N ARG A 106 1.35 1.98 -13.05
CA ARG A 106 0.31 2.16 -12.03
C ARG A 106 0.87 1.71 -10.68
N PRO A 107 0.90 2.58 -9.66
CA PRO A 107 1.30 2.15 -8.33
C PRO A 107 0.19 1.33 -7.65
N SER A 108 0.57 0.33 -6.87
CA SER A 108 -0.35 -0.43 -6.04
C SER A 108 -1.04 0.46 -5.01
N SER A 109 -2.25 0.06 -4.59
CA SER A 109 -2.94 0.72 -3.47
C SER A 109 -2.09 0.82 -2.23
N TYR A 110 -1.33 -0.24 -1.95
CA TYR A 110 -0.55 -0.33 -0.73
C TYR A 110 0.66 0.62 -0.77
N LEU A 111 1.37 0.67 -1.90
CA LEU A 111 2.48 1.62 -2.10
C LEU A 111 2.02 3.08 -1.90
N VAL A 112 0.93 3.48 -2.57
CA VAL A 112 0.39 4.84 -2.42
C VAL A 112 0.02 5.14 -0.96
N SER A 113 -0.60 4.18 -0.27
CA SER A 113 -1.02 4.35 1.13
C SER A 113 0.17 4.58 2.05
N LEU A 114 1.27 3.84 1.89
CA LEU A 114 2.48 4.01 2.69
C LEU A 114 3.21 5.32 2.38
N LEU A 115 3.29 5.71 1.10
CA LEU A 115 3.89 6.99 0.71
C LEU A 115 3.12 8.18 1.30
N VAL A 116 1.78 8.14 1.25
CA VAL A 116 0.93 9.16 1.87
C VAL A 116 1.11 9.18 3.38
N ALA A 117 1.12 8.01 4.04
CA ALA A 117 1.36 7.92 5.47
C ALA A 117 2.71 8.56 5.85
N LYS A 118 3.76 8.29 5.08
CA LYS A 118 5.07 8.88 5.34
C LYS A 118 5.13 10.39 5.06
N ALA A 119 4.52 10.83 3.97
CA ALA A 119 4.42 12.25 3.64
C ALA A 119 3.65 13.02 4.72
N PHE A 120 2.61 12.40 5.27
CA PHE A 120 1.83 12.93 6.38
C PHE A 120 2.67 13.03 7.66
N GLU A 121 3.37 11.97 8.06
CA GLU A 121 4.30 11.98 9.21
C GLU A 121 5.36 13.08 9.08
N ASN A 122 5.99 13.19 7.90
CA ASN A 122 7.00 14.21 7.63
C ASN A 122 6.41 15.62 7.75
N SER A 123 5.22 15.84 7.18
CA SER A 123 4.54 17.14 7.20
C SER A 123 4.08 17.52 8.61
N GLN A 124 3.51 16.55 9.35
CA GLN A 124 3.10 16.71 10.73
C GLN A 124 4.29 17.07 11.62
N LYS A 125 5.41 16.36 11.47
CA LYS A 125 6.66 16.64 12.20
C LYS A 125 7.19 18.05 11.90
N LYS A 126 7.18 18.48 10.63
CA LYS A 126 7.61 19.83 10.22
C LYS A 126 6.70 20.93 10.78
N MET A 127 5.40 20.68 10.89
CA MET A 127 4.42 21.65 11.41
C MET A 127 4.32 21.67 12.95
N GLY A 128 4.69 20.59 13.63
CA GLY A 128 4.56 20.50 15.08
C GLY A 128 3.11 20.68 15.54
N LEU A 129 2.89 21.52 16.56
CA LEU A 129 1.56 21.77 17.13
C LEU A 129 0.56 22.34 16.10
N PHE A 130 1.04 23.12 15.12
CA PHE A 130 0.19 23.70 14.07
C PHE A 130 -0.51 22.66 13.21
N SER A 131 0.02 21.44 13.14
CA SER A 131 -0.59 20.32 12.40
C SER A 131 -2.01 19.98 12.90
N THR A 132 -2.28 20.19 14.19
CA THR A 132 -3.59 19.93 14.80
C THR A 132 -4.56 21.10 14.62
N MET A 133 -4.04 22.33 14.54
CA MET A 133 -4.84 23.55 14.42
C MET A 133 -5.27 23.84 12.97
N TYR A 134 -4.49 23.39 11.98
CA TYR A 134 -4.70 23.69 10.57
C TYR A 134 -4.69 22.42 9.69
N PRO A 135 -5.74 21.59 9.76
CA PRO A 135 -5.82 20.33 9.03
C PRO A 135 -5.74 20.51 7.50
N ASP A 136 -6.32 21.57 6.96
CA ASP A 136 -6.25 21.86 5.52
C ASP A 136 -4.83 22.21 5.07
N THR A 137 -4.10 22.98 5.89
CA THR A 137 -2.68 23.26 5.65
C THR A 137 -1.85 21.98 5.73
N LEU A 138 -2.17 21.07 6.66
CA LEU A 138 -1.51 19.76 6.74
C LEU A 138 -1.78 18.90 5.50
N ALA A 139 -3.00 18.90 4.96
CA ALA A 139 -3.34 18.22 3.72
C ALA A 139 -2.57 18.77 2.51
N LEU A 140 -2.46 20.10 2.41
CA LEU A 140 -1.65 20.77 1.38
C LEU A 140 -0.17 20.37 1.51
N LYS A 141 0.41 20.48 2.71
CA LYS A 141 1.82 20.11 2.96
C LYS A 141 2.09 18.63 2.69
N THR A 142 1.15 17.76 3.04
CA THR A 142 1.22 16.32 2.72
C THR A 142 1.22 16.08 1.22
N THR A 143 0.41 16.82 0.46
CA THR A 143 0.41 16.77 -1.02
C THR A 143 1.75 17.21 -1.60
N GLU A 144 2.31 18.32 -1.11
CA GLU A 144 3.62 18.83 -1.53
C GLU A 144 4.75 17.85 -1.22
N GLU A 145 4.75 17.26 -0.02
CA GLU A 145 5.74 16.27 0.42
C GLU A 145 5.65 14.99 -0.43
N LEU A 146 4.44 14.49 -0.70
CA LEU A 146 4.23 13.33 -1.56
C LEU A 146 4.77 13.59 -2.98
N LYS A 147 4.46 14.76 -3.56
CA LYS A 147 5.00 15.17 -4.86
C LYS A 147 6.53 15.23 -4.83
N TYR A 148 7.11 15.82 -3.79
CA TYR A 148 8.55 15.93 -3.63
C TYR A 148 9.22 14.54 -3.56
N MET A 149 8.71 13.63 -2.72
CA MET A 149 9.23 12.27 -2.59
C MET A 149 9.23 11.55 -3.95
N LEU A 150 8.14 11.64 -4.69
CA LEU A 150 7.97 10.95 -5.97
C LEU A 150 8.79 11.55 -7.11
N LEU A 151 8.93 12.87 -7.16
CA LEU A 151 9.83 13.52 -8.12
C LEU A 151 11.29 13.13 -7.88
N ASN A 152 11.65 12.86 -6.63
CA ASN A 152 12.97 12.44 -6.16
C ASN A 152 13.02 10.95 -5.79
N HIS A 153 12.21 10.09 -6.44
CA HIS A 153 11.98 8.70 -6.02
C HIS A 153 13.25 7.87 -5.81
N LYS A 154 14.33 8.14 -6.57
CA LYS A 154 15.64 7.47 -6.43
C LYS A 154 16.32 7.67 -5.07
N THR A 155 15.86 8.65 -4.29
CA THR A 155 16.39 8.98 -2.95
C THR A 155 15.42 8.62 -1.82
N ILE A 156 14.27 8.01 -2.15
CA ILE A 156 13.26 7.62 -1.15
C ILE A 156 13.87 6.62 -0.18
N ASP A 157 13.76 6.93 1.11
CA ASP A 157 14.11 6.04 2.22
C ASP A 157 12.94 6.00 3.20
N VAL A 158 12.06 5.00 3.03
CA VAL A 158 10.82 4.86 3.80
C VAL A 158 10.77 3.47 4.40
N TYR A 159 10.73 3.44 5.74
CA TYR A 159 10.53 2.24 6.54
C TYR A 159 9.98 2.63 7.91
N TRP A 160 9.51 1.63 8.66
CA TRP A 160 9.05 1.77 10.02
C TRP A 160 9.54 0.61 10.85
N GLU A 161 10.05 0.88 12.05
CA GLU A 161 10.49 -0.16 12.99
C GLU A 161 9.37 -0.56 13.97
N HIS A 162 8.16 -0.82 13.45
CA HIS A 162 6.99 -1.17 14.28
C HIS A 162 6.98 -2.64 14.69
N TYR A 163 7.23 -3.54 13.73
CA TYR A 163 7.18 -4.99 13.98
C TYR A 163 8.58 -5.62 13.95
N TYR A 164 9.56 -4.97 13.33
CA TYR A 164 10.96 -5.38 13.25
C TYR A 164 11.86 -4.17 13.51
N SER A 165 13.14 -4.40 13.82
CA SER A 165 14.19 -3.36 13.74
C SER A 165 15.18 -3.66 12.63
N LEU A 166 15.76 -2.62 12.04
CA LEU A 166 16.83 -2.72 11.06
C LEU A 166 18.06 -3.41 11.66
N SER A 167 18.37 -3.14 12.94
CA SER A 167 19.50 -3.75 13.63
C SER A 167 19.36 -5.27 13.77
N GLN A 168 18.14 -5.77 13.94
CA GLN A 168 17.88 -7.20 14.11
C GLN A 168 17.74 -7.94 12.77
N TYR A 169 17.22 -7.27 11.74
CA TYR A 169 16.87 -7.89 10.46
C TYR A 169 17.58 -7.23 9.26
N GLN A 170 18.81 -6.76 9.45
CA GLN A 170 19.59 -6.02 8.45
C GLN A 170 19.75 -6.79 7.13
N SER A 171 19.88 -8.13 7.18
CA SER A 171 20.01 -8.99 5.99
C SER A 171 18.72 -9.16 5.19
N MET A 172 17.59 -8.73 5.76
CA MET A 172 16.27 -8.81 5.14
C MET A 172 15.86 -7.51 4.48
N VAL A 173 16.41 -6.38 4.93
CA VAL A 173 16.10 -5.04 4.43
C VAL A 173 17.20 -4.61 3.44
N PRO A 174 16.84 -4.10 2.25
CA PRO A 174 17.80 -3.51 1.32
C PRO A 174 18.72 -2.48 2.00
N SER A 175 20.03 -2.66 1.82
CA SER A 175 21.07 -1.79 2.39
C SER A 175 21.18 -0.45 1.66
N SER A 176 20.71 -0.37 0.43
CA SER A 176 20.76 0.84 -0.42
C SER A 176 19.38 1.42 -0.63
N VAL A 177 19.33 2.75 -0.75
CA VAL A 177 18.20 3.48 -1.32
C VAL A 177 18.14 3.23 -2.85
N PRO A 178 16.98 3.36 -3.48
CA PRO A 178 15.67 3.70 -2.89
C PRO A 178 14.97 2.52 -2.22
N ARG A 179 14.20 2.80 -1.16
CA ARG A 179 13.43 1.78 -0.46
C ARG A 179 12.11 2.32 0.09
N VAL A 180 11.04 1.54 -0.11
CA VAL A 180 9.75 1.69 0.56
C VAL A 180 9.43 0.34 1.19
N ILE A 181 9.91 0.12 2.41
CA ILE A 181 9.82 -1.17 3.07
C ILE A 181 8.45 -1.29 3.74
N ASP A 182 7.81 -2.42 3.47
CA ASP A 182 6.57 -2.81 4.15
C ASP A 182 6.78 -2.83 5.67
N PRO A 183 6.01 -2.07 6.46
CA PRO A 183 6.12 -2.04 7.92
C PRO A 183 5.96 -3.43 8.56
N ALA A 184 5.25 -4.35 7.91
CA ALA A 184 4.97 -5.69 8.42
C ALA A 184 5.78 -6.81 7.74
N ASN A 185 6.61 -6.50 6.74
CA ASN A 185 7.47 -7.47 6.05
C ASN A 185 8.80 -6.82 5.63
N PRO A 186 9.88 -6.99 6.40
CA PRO A 186 11.16 -6.32 6.13
C PRO A 186 11.80 -6.71 4.80
N SER A 187 11.38 -7.83 4.19
CA SER A 187 11.87 -8.27 2.87
C SER A 187 11.02 -7.84 1.69
N ASN A 188 9.92 -7.10 1.92
CA ASN A 188 9.09 -6.58 0.85
C ASN A 188 9.42 -5.10 0.61
N ASN A 189 10.28 -4.84 -0.37
CA ASN A 189 10.54 -3.50 -0.86
C ASN A 189 9.50 -3.12 -1.94
N LEU A 190 8.51 -2.34 -1.54
CA LEU A 190 7.47 -1.84 -2.44
C LEU A 190 8.00 -0.83 -3.44
N TYR A 191 9.24 -0.37 -3.30
CA TYR A 191 9.87 0.40 -4.37
C TYR A 191 10.02 -0.42 -5.65
N ASP A 192 10.33 -1.71 -5.49
CA ASP A 192 10.52 -2.65 -6.60
C ASP A 192 9.18 -3.31 -6.97
N THR A 193 8.43 -3.78 -5.96
CA THR A 193 7.24 -4.61 -6.17
C THR A 193 5.94 -3.81 -6.30
N GLY A 194 5.95 -2.53 -5.91
CA GLY A 194 4.73 -1.73 -5.76
C GLY A 194 4.27 -1.02 -7.02
N ILE A 195 5.00 -1.12 -8.14
CA ILE A 195 4.65 -0.53 -9.43
C ILE A 195 4.24 -1.66 -10.39
N GLY A 196 2.99 -1.65 -10.84
CA GLY A 196 2.47 -2.68 -11.72
C GLY A 196 2.90 -2.51 -13.17
N TYR A 197 3.07 -3.65 -13.85
CA TYR A 197 3.14 -3.76 -15.30
C TYR A 197 2.02 -4.70 -15.74
N TYR A 198 0.93 -4.17 -16.29
CA TYR A 198 -0.12 -4.99 -16.89
C TYR A 198 -0.65 -4.33 -18.17
N CYS A 199 -0.94 -5.16 -19.17
CA CYS A 199 -1.43 -4.71 -20.47
C CYS A 199 -2.89 -4.25 -20.40
N ALA A 200 -3.36 -3.55 -21.44
CA ALA A 200 -4.79 -3.26 -21.58
C ALA A 200 -5.59 -4.58 -21.58
N ASN A 201 -6.71 -4.61 -20.85
CA ASN A 201 -7.57 -5.78 -20.64
C ASN A 201 -7.02 -6.91 -19.75
N GLU A 202 -5.82 -6.79 -19.17
CA GLU A 202 -5.38 -7.68 -18.09
C GLU A 202 -5.94 -7.17 -16.75
N LYS A 203 -6.54 -8.05 -15.93
CA LYS A 203 -6.87 -7.72 -14.54
C LYS A 203 -5.54 -7.47 -13.82
N SER A 204 -5.41 -6.37 -13.07
CA SER A 204 -4.20 -6.14 -12.27
C SER A 204 -4.00 -7.34 -11.33
N SER A 205 -2.97 -8.13 -11.57
CA SER A 205 -2.51 -9.08 -10.58
C SER A 205 -1.68 -8.27 -9.59
N ASP A 206 -2.32 -7.79 -8.53
CA ASP A 206 -1.65 -7.09 -7.41
C ASP A 206 -0.62 -8.01 -6.68
N PHE A 207 -0.35 -9.21 -7.21
CA PHE A 207 0.46 -10.29 -6.67
C PHE A 207 1.70 -10.61 -7.51
N GLU A 208 1.79 -10.07 -8.73
CA GLU A 208 2.97 -10.25 -9.58
C GLU A 208 4.08 -9.28 -9.17
N GLN A 209 5.31 -9.65 -9.51
CA GLN A 209 6.46 -8.80 -9.25
C GLN A 209 6.33 -7.55 -10.12
N GLY A 210 6.14 -6.40 -9.48
CA GLY A 210 6.20 -5.11 -10.15
C GLY A 210 7.50 -4.94 -10.95
N ASP A 211 7.48 -4.06 -11.95
CA ASP A 211 8.65 -3.79 -12.79
C ASP A 211 9.57 -2.70 -12.22
N GLY A 212 9.08 -1.97 -11.20
CA GLY A 212 9.78 -0.84 -10.62
C GLY A 212 9.94 0.35 -11.58
N ASP A 213 9.15 0.46 -12.66
CA ASP A 213 9.22 1.60 -13.58
C ASP A 213 8.38 2.78 -13.09
N TRP A 214 9.03 3.65 -12.31
CA TRP A 214 8.45 4.87 -11.77
C TRP A 214 8.16 5.95 -12.83
N THR A 215 8.54 5.78 -14.09
CA THR A 215 8.47 6.83 -15.12
C THR A 215 7.05 7.35 -15.31
N ALA A 216 6.07 6.47 -15.46
CA ALA A 216 4.68 6.88 -15.67
C ALA A 216 4.07 7.49 -14.39
N PHE A 217 4.36 6.92 -13.22
CA PHE A 217 3.92 7.47 -11.94
C PHE A 217 4.46 8.88 -11.73
N LYS A 218 5.76 9.10 -11.95
CA LYS A 218 6.40 10.42 -11.88
C LYS A 218 5.79 11.41 -12.87
N LYS A 219 5.47 10.99 -14.09
CA LYS A 219 4.84 11.88 -15.08
C LYS A 219 3.47 12.38 -14.61
N LYS A 220 2.72 11.59 -13.85
CA LYS A 220 1.34 11.92 -13.46
C LYS A 220 1.24 12.54 -12.07
N ILE A 221 2.27 12.48 -11.23
CA ILE A 221 2.17 12.95 -9.83
C ILE A 221 1.82 14.43 -9.67
N HIS A 222 2.13 15.26 -10.66
CA HIS A 222 1.78 16.69 -10.62
C HIS A 222 0.26 16.92 -10.52
N THR A 223 -0.57 15.98 -11.00
CA THR A 223 -2.04 16.04 -10.93
C THR A 223 -2.60 15.65 -9.57
N ALA A 224 -1.81 15.03 -8.69
CA ALA A 224 -2.28 14.66 -7.36
C ALA A 224 -2.62 15.91 -6.53
N ASP A 225 -3.78 15.90 -5.90
CA ASP A 225 -4.17 16.95 -4.96
C ASP A 225 -5.00 16.36 -3.83
N LEU A 226 -4.37 16.13 -2.68
CA LEU A 226 -5.04 15.52 -1.53
C LEU A 226 -5.91 16.53 -0.77
N THR A 227 -5.91 17.82 -1.15
CA THR A 227 -6.89 18.77 -0.61
C THR A 227 -8.25 18.61 -1.28
N LYS A 228 -8.32 17.93 -2.43
CA LYS A 228 -9.58 17.62 -3.11
C LYS A 228 -10.28 16.45 -2.43
N PRO A 229 -11.61 16.53 -2.22
CA PRO A 229 -12.36 15.45 -1.61
C PRO A 229 -12.47 14.27 -2.59
N ILE A 230 -12.90 13.10 -2.11
CA ILE A 230 -12.92 11.86 -2.90
C ILE A 230 -13.79 12.00 -4.15
N GLU A 231 -14.91 12.71 -4.03
CA GLU A 231 -15.91 12.95 -5.09
C GLU A 231 -15.34 13.74 -6.27
N HIS A 232 -14.22 14.42 -6.09
CA HIS A 232 -13.52 15.08 -7.20
C HIS A 232 -12.90 14.07 -8.19
N TRP A 233 -12.64 12.85 -7.73
CA TRP A 233 -11.91 11.82 -8.49
C TRP A 233 -12.82 10.70 -9.01
N LEU A 234 -14.06 10.61 -8.51
CA LEU A 234 -15.07 9.66 -8.96
C LEU A 234 -15.72 10.15 -10.26
#